data_AF-A0A932YMI9-F1
#
_entry.id   AF-A0A932YMI9-F1
#
_cell.length_a   1.000
_cell.length_b   1.000
_cell.length_c   1.000
_cell.angle_alpha   90.00
_cell.angle_beta   90.00
_cell.angle_gamma   90.00
#
_symmetry.space_group_name_H-M   'P 1'
#
loop_
_entity.id
_entity.type
_entity.pdbx_description
1 polymer ?
#
loop_
_entity_poly.entity_id
_entity_poly.type
_entity_poly.pdbx_seq_one_letter_code
_entity_poly.pdbx_strand_id
1 'polypeptide(L)'
;FAQCLKDKGAIFYGAFWCPHCQNTKRMFGSSEKLLPYVECSTPDGKAQLQACVDKKIESYPTWEFADGSRLTGERTLQELAEKTGCVLPETQ
;
A
#
# COMPACT_ATOMS: atom_id res chain seq x y z
N PHE A 1 5.45 12.33 3.21
CA PHE A 1 4.66 11.59 2.20
C PHE A 1 3.90 10.39 2.78
N ALA A 2 4.56 9.34 3.30
CA ALA A 2 3.88 8.13 3.83
C ALA A 2 2.74 8.42 4.85
N GLN A 3 3.00 9.27 5.85
CA GLN A 3 1.99 9.66 6.83
C GLN A 3 0.79 10.37 6.18
N CYS A 4 1.03 11.23 5.19
CA CYS A 4 -0.06 11.89 4.46
C CYS A 4 -0.95 10.89 3.74
N LEU A 5 -0.40 9.83 3.13
CA LEU A 5 -1.20 8.78 2.49
C LEU A 5 -2.18 8.15 3.50
N LYS A 6 -1.69 7.84 4.70
CA LYS A 6 -2.51 7.33 5.81
C LYS A 6 -3.59 8.33 6.22
N ASP A 7 -3.23 9.60 6.41
CA ASP A 7 -4.17 10.66 6.83
C ASP A 7 -5.24 10.95 5.78
N LYS A 8 -4.92 10.72 4.50
CA LYS A 8 -5.85 10.82 3.36
C LYS A 8 -6.67 9.55 3.13
N GLY A 9 -6.55 8.54 3.99
CA GLY A 9 -7.35 7.33 3.93
C GLY A 9 -6.93 6.35 2.83
N ALA A 10 -5.72 6.47 2.28
CA ALA A 10 -5.17 5.42 1.44
C ALA A 10 -4.82 4.20 2.30
N ILE A 11 -5.03 3.00 1.77
CA ILE A 11 -4.70 1.72 2.41
C ILE A 11 -3.89 0.89 1.43
N PHE A 12 -2.76 0.37 1.91
CA PHE A 12 -1.87 -0.50 1.15
C PHE A 12 -2.03 -1.94 1.64
N TYR A 13 -2.73 -2.76 0.85
CA TYR A 13 -2.86 -4.20 1.07
C TYR A 13 -1.71 -4.95 0.40
N GLY A 14 -1.05 -5.83 1.14
CA GLY A 14 0.02 -6.65 0.58
C GLY A 14 0.39 -7.84 1.44
N ALA A 15 1.45 -8.53 1.05
CA ALA A 15 2.02 -9.64 1.80
C ALA A 15 3.49 -9.43 2.10
N PHE A 16 3.95 -9.83 3.29
CA PHE A 16 5.35 -9.64 3.70
C PHE A 16 6.37 -10.33 2.76
N TRP A 17 5.98 -11.45 2.15
CA TRP A 17 6.81 -12.23 1.23
C TRP A 17 6.69 -11.77 -0.23
N CYS A 18 5.75 -10.88 -0.56
CA CYS A 18 5.51 -10.48 -1.94
C CYS A 18 6.63 -9.52 -2.43
N PRO A 19 7.38 -9.87 -3.49
CA PRO A 19 8.48 -9.03 -3.99
C PRO A 19 8.03 -7.62 -4.39
N HIS A 20 6.87 -7.51 -5.04
CA HIS A 20 6.30 -6.23 -5.43
C HIS A 20 5.88 -5.36 -4.24
N CYS A 21 5.43 -5.98 -3.15
CA CYS A 21 5.14 -5.27 -1.91
C CYS A 21 6.43 -4.76 -1.26
N GLN A 22 7.50 -5.55 -1.26
CA GLN A 22 8.80 -5.14 -0.74
C GLN A 22 9.40 -4.00 -1.56
N ASN A 23 9.29 -4.04 -2.89
CA ASN A 23 9.69 -2.94 -3.77
C ASN A 23 8.90 -1.67 -3.46
N THR A 24 7.58 -1.79 -3.30
CA THR A 24 6.73 -0.66 -2.91
C THR A 24 7.21 -0.05 -1.59
N LYS A 25 7.44 -0.87 -0.55
CA LYS A 25 7.95 -0.40 0.75
C LYS A 25 9.30 0.30 0.64
N ARG A 26 10.22 -0.24 -0.18
CA ARG A 26 11.56 0.32 -0.39
C ARG A 26 11.53 1.76 -0.94
N MET A 27 10.55 2.11 -1.78
CA MET A 27 10.39 3.50 -2.28
C MET A 27 10.15 4.52 -1.16
N PHE A 28 9.69 4.09 0.02
CA PHE A 28 9.46 4.96 1.17
C PHE A 28 10.63 4.99 2.16
N GLY A 29 11.68 4.18 1.94
CA GLY A 29 12.86 4.12 2.81
C GLY A 29 12.50 3.98 4.28
N SER A 30 13.09 4.82 5.14
CA SER A 30 12.83 4.82 6.59
C SER A 30 11.40 5.17 6.98
N SER A 31 10.61 5.73 6.05
CA SER A 31 9.20 6.05 6.26
C SER A 31 8.27 4.87 5.98
N GLU A 32 8.77 3.70 5.55
CA GLU A 32 7.93 2.52 5.30
C GLU A 32 7.08 2.12 6.51
N LYS A 33 7.59 2.33 7.73
CA LYS A 33 6.91 2.05 8.99
C LYS A 33 5.67 2.92 9.24
N LEU A 34 5.55 4.03 8.49
CA LEU A 34 4.40 4.95 8.55
C LEU A 34 3.36 4.64 7.48
N LEU A 35 3.63 3.69 6.57
CA LEU A 35 2.68 3.32 5.54
C LEU A 35 1.39 2.77 6.17
N PRO A 36 0.23 3.07 5.56
CA PRO A 36 -1.04 2.46 5.94
C PRO A 36 -1.13 1.01 5.43
N TYR A 37 -0.17 0.17 5.84
CA TYR A 37 -0.04 -1.21 5.38
C TYR A 37 -0.97 -2.16 6.14
N VAL A 38 -1.68 -3.01 5.40
CA VAL A 38 -2.44 -4.15 5.92
C VAL A 38 -1.80 -5.43 5.39
N GLU A 39 -1.34 -6.27 6.32
CA GLU A 39 -0.86 -7.61 6.01
C GLU A 39 -2.06 -8.48 5.60
N CYS A 40 -1.95 -9.10 4.43
CA CYS A 40 -2.98 -9.95 3.87
C CYS A 40 -2.61 -11.42 3.90
N SER A 41 -1.37 -11.81 4.17
CA SER A 41 -0.97 -13.21 4.22
C SER A 41 -1.04 -13.75 5.64
N THR A 42 -1.46 -15.02 5.77
CA THR A 42 -1.18 -15.79 6.99
C THR A 42 0.33 -15.89 7.23
N PRO A 43 0.78 -16.07 8.49
CA PRO A 43 2.21 -16.14 8.81
C PRO A 43 2.98 -17.24 8.06
N ASP A 44 2.31 -18.32 7.67
CA ASP A 44 2.90 -19.42 6.89
C ASP A 44 2.94 -19.16 5.38
N GLY A 45 2.40 -18.03 4.91
CA GLY A 45 2.40 -17.65 3.49
C GLY A 45 1.35 -18.33 2.61
N LYS A 46 0.48 -19.18 3.18
CA LYS A 46 -0.35 -20.11 2.39
C LYS A 46 -1.78 -19.66 2.15
N ALA A 47 -2.29 -18.73 2.95
CA ALA A 47 -3.66 -18.26 2.85
C ALA A 47 -3.75 -16.74 3.00
N GLN A 48 -4.90 -16.18 2.63
CA GLN A 48 -5.20 -14.77 2.82
C GLN A 48 -5.95 -14.57 4.14
N LEU A 49 -5.57 -13.55 4.91
CA LEU A 49 -6.25 -13.14 6.13
C LEU A 49 -7.64 -12.58 5.81
N GLN A 50 -8.62 -12.87 6.69
CA GLN A 50 -10.03 -12.53 6.48
C GLN A 50 -10.24 -11.04 6.20
N ALA A 51 -9.46 -10.15 6.83
CA ALA A 51 -9.53 -8.70 6.59
C ALA A 51 -9.34 -8.31 5.10
N CYS A 52 -8.53 -9.06 4.36
CA CYS A 52 -8.32 -8.84 2.93
C CYS A 52 -9.33 -9.61 2.06
N VAL A 53 -9.81 -10.77 2.53
CA VAL A 53 -10.88 -11.54 1.89
C VAL A 53 -12.18 -10.73 1.87
N ASP A 54 -12.55 -10.13 3.01
CA ASP A 54 -13.74 -9.28 3.15
C ASP A 54 -13.68 -8.06 2.23
N LYS A 55 -12.47 -7.55 2.02
CA LYS A 55 -12.17 -6.45 1.09
C LYS A 55 -12.02 -6.92 -0.37
N LYS A 56 -12.10 -8.22 -0.65
CA LYS A 56 -11.93 -8.79 -2.00
C LYS A 56 -10.60 -8.35 -2.64
N ILE A 57 -9.49 -8.52 -1.93
CA ILE A 57 -8.16 -8.23 -2.45
C ILE A 57 -7.68 -9.42 -3.27
N GLU A 58 -7.63 -9.26 -4.60
CA GLU A 58 -7.29 -10.35 -5.52
C GLU A 58 -5.79 -10.43 -5.86
N SER A 59 -5.05 -9.34 -5.65
CA SER A 59 -3.63 -9.27 -5.97
C SER A 59 -2.87 -8.33 -5.04
N TYR A 60 -1.56 -8.53 -4.93
CA TYR A 60 -0.66 -7.71 -4.13
C TYR A 60 0.43 -7.07 -5.00
N PRO A 61 0.83 -5.81 -4.71
CA PRO A 61 0.17 -4.88 -3.80
C PRO A 61 -1.18 -4.41 -4.37
N THR A 62 -2.11 -4.00 -3.51
CA THR A 62 -3.31 -3.25 -3.89
C THR A 62 -3.43 -2.01 -3.02
N TRP A 63 -3.66 -0.86 -3.65
CA TRP A 63 -4.01 0.39 -2.99
C TRP A 63 -5.50 0.63 -3.09
N GLU A 64 -6.17 0.94 -1.98
CA GLU A 64 -7.54 1.45 -1.91
C GLU A 64 -7.49 2.88 -1.38
N PHE A 65 -8.24 3.80 -2.00
CA PHE A 65 -8.28 5.21 -1.64
C PHE A 65 -9.59 5.56 -0.94
N ALA A 66 -9.68 6.75 -0.36
CA ALA A 66 -10.86 7.21 0.38
C ALA A 66 -12.14 7.28 -0.45
N ASP A 67 -12.02 7.42 -1.78
CA ASP A 67 -13.14 7.38 -2.73
C ASP A 67 -13.57 5.95 -3.11
N GLY A 68 -12.92 4.92 -2.56
CA GLY A 68 -13.15 3.51 -2.87
C GLY A 68 -12.48 3.04 -4.17
N SER A 69 -11.82 3.94 -4.93
CA SER A 69 -11.07 3.53 -6.11
C SER A 69 -9.85 2.72 -5.72
N ARG A 70 -9.39 1.85 -6.63
CA ARG A 70 -8.26 0.95 -6.40
C ARG A 70 -7.22 1.02 -7.51
N LEU A 71 -5.96 0.85 -7.13
CA LEU A 71 -4.83 0.62 -8.03
C LEU A 71 -4.11 -0.66 -7.59
N THR A 72 -3.89 -1.60 -8.52
CA THR A 72 -3.20 -2.86 -8.25
C THR A 72 -1.76 -2.82 -8.77
N GLY A 73 -0.86 -3.66 -8.26
CA GLY A 73 0.54 -3.67 -8.67
C GLY A 73 1.36 -2.49 -8.15
N GLU A 74 2.67 -2.49 -8.41
CA GLU A 74 3.56 -1.42 -7.99
C GLU A 74 3.10 -0.07 -8.56
N ARG A 75 3.09 0.98 -7.72
CA ARG A 75 2.71 2.35 -8.10
C ARG A 75 3.81 3.31 -7.74
N THR A 76 4.02 4.30 -8.60
CA THR A 76 4.95 5.40 -8.35
C THR A 76 4.45 6.31 -7.23
N LEU A 77 5.37 7.04 -6.58
CA LEU A 77 4.98 8.07 -5.61
C LEU A 77 4.07 9.12 -6.25
N GLN A 78 4.28 9.44 -7.53
CA GLN A 78 3.46 10.39 -8.29
C GLN A 78 2.01 9.92 -8.43
N GLU A 79 1.76 8.67 -8.85
CA GLU A 79 0.40 8.13 -8.94
C GLU A 79 -0.32 8.17 -7.57
N LEU A 80 0.41 7.84 -6.50
CA LEU A 80 -0.14 7.90 -5.15
C LEU A 80 -0.44 9.34 -4.71
N ALA A 81 0.39 10.30 -5.09
CA ALA A 81 0.18 11.73 -4.84
C ALA A 81 -1.06 12.24 -5.58
N GLU A 82 -1.22 11.90 -6.86
CA GLU A 82 -2.38 12.28 -7.68
C GLU A 82 -3.69 11.77 -7.08
N LYS A 83 -3.69 10.54 -6.53
CA LYS A 83 -4.87 9.94 -5.89
C LYS A 83 -5.21 10.52 -4.51
N THR A 84 -4.24 11.11 -3.80
CA THR A 84 -4.42 11.53 -2.40
C THR A 84 -4.32 13.04 -2.20
N GLY A 85 -3.82 13.78 -3.19
CA GLY A 85 -3.43 15.18 -3.05
C GLY A 85 -2.23 15.39 -2.14
N CYS A 86 -1.47 14.34 -1.81
CA CYS A 86 -0.26 14.46 -1.00
C CYS A 86 0.89 15.07 -1.80
N VAL A 87 1.58 16.07 -1.24
CA VAL A 87 2.75 16.67 -1.87
C VAL A 87 3.91 15.67 -1.88
N LEU A 88 4.50 15.45 -3.06
CA LEU A 88 5.66 14.59 -3.22
C LEU A 88 6.83 15.07 -2.35
N PRO A 89 7.62 14.15 -1.78
CA PRO A 89 8.85 14.54 -1.12
C PRO A 89 9.78 15.15 -2.17
N GLU A 90 10.39 16.30 -1.85
CA GLU A 90 11.45 16.86 -2.69
C GLU A 90 12.58 15.82 -2.81
N THR A 91 13.01 15.53 -4.03
CA THR A 91 14.18 14.66 -4.28
C THR A 91 15.39 15.30 -3.61
N GLN A 92 15.91 14.65 -2.57
CA GLN A 92 17.29 14.87 -2.10
C GLN A 92 18.26 14.04 -2.95
#